data_AF-A0A528HZK0-F1
#
_entry.id   AF-A0A528HZK0-F1
#
_cell.length_a   1.000
_cell.length_b   1.000
_cell.length_c   1.000
_cell.angle_alpha   90.00
_cell.angle_beta   90.00
_cell.angle_gamma   90.00
#
_symmetry.space_group_name_H-M   'P 1'
#
loop_
_entity.id
_entity.type
_entity.pdbx_description
1 polymer ?
#
loop_
_entity_poly.entity_id
_entity_poly.type
_entity_poly.pdbx_seq_one_letter_code
_entity_poly.pdbx_strand_id
1 'polypeptide(L)'
;GRPIVTSLYTDARQSPSYQLNLADTRGLIDSARLHTMRAASDIDRSVSDGTSMTDLERARVRLDAAVAQKRVREAVDLLLNIGGASVFMLTNPIQRIWRDLETCTRHAYINGDIGREIYARALLNLDQVSAGF
;
A
#
# COMPACT_ATOMS: atom_id res chain seq x y z
N GLY A 1 19.69 2.13 21.84
CA GLY A 1 19.03 1.34 20.78
C GLY A 1 19.98 0.27 20.30
N ARG A 2 19.63 -0.47 19.25
CA ARG A 2 20.53 -1.50 18.70
C ARG A 2 21.65 -0.82 17.89
N PRO A 3 22.93 -1.21 18.04
CA PRO A 3 24.00 -0.66 17.22
C PRO A 3 23.89 -1.12 15.77
N ILE A 4 24.39 -0.32 14.84
CA ILE A 4 24.59 -0.73 13.45
C ILE A 4 26.03 -1.23 13.33
N VAL A 5 26.17 -2.56 13.19
CA VAL A 5 27.46 -3.23 12.98
C VAL A 5 28.16 -2.59 11.78
N THR A 6 29.49 -2.40 11.88
CA THR A 6 30.37 -1.71 10.91
C THR A 6 30.23 -0.19 10.80
N SER A 7 29.49 0.47 11.71
CA SER A 7 29.40 1.94 11.77
C SER A 7 29.78 2.50 13.16
N LEU A 8 29.82 3.83 13.28
CA LEU A 8 29.97 4.53 14.57
C LEU A 8 28.65 4.65 15.35
N TYR A 9 27.51 4.24 14.78
CA TYR A 9 26.22 4.34 15.44
C TYR A 9 26.04 3.22 16.47
N THR A 10 26.19 3.57 17.75
CA THR A 10 25.86 2.69 18.89
C THR A 10 24.34 2.56 19.11
N ASP A 11 23.55 3.45 18.50
CA ASP A 11 22.10 3.42 18.44
C ASP A 11 21.63 3.71 17.01
N ALA A 12 21.04 2.73 16.33
CA ALA A 12 20.57 2.84 14.95
C ALA A 12 19.61 4.02 14.73
N ARG A 13 18.87 4.44 15.76
CA ARG A 13 17.95 5.59 15.68
C ARG A 13 18.66 6.92 15.41
N GLN A 14 19.97 6.99 15.64
CA GLN A 14 20.80 8.16 15.35
C GLN A 14 21.30 8.18 13.90
N SER A 15 21.14 7.09 13.14
CA SER A 15 21.51 7.05 11.73
C SER A 15 20.51 7.83 10.87
N PRO A 16 20.95 8.74 9.97
CA PRO A 16 20.07 9.40 9.01
C PRO A 16 19.29 8.41 8.15
N SER A 17 19.90 7.30 7.73
CA SER A 17 19.19 6.29 6.93
C SER A 17 18.03 5.65 7.68
N TYR A 18 18.16 5.42 8.99
CA TYR A 18 17.07 4.91 9.82
C TYR A 18 15.93 5.93 9.89
N GLN A 19 16.27 7.20 10.13
CA GLN A 19 15.30 8.28 10.29
C GLN A 19 14.52 8.55 9.00
N LEU A 20 15.22 8.59 7.86
CA LEU A 20 14.61 8.79 6.55
C LEU A 20 13.71 7.61 6.17
N ASN A 21 14.20 6.37 6.31
CA ASN A 21 13.37 5.19 6.04
C ASN A 21 12.13 5.15 6.94
N LEU A 22 12.24 5.57 8.20
CA LEU A 22 11.10 5.63 9.12
C LEU A 22 10.08 6.70 8.68
N ALA A 23 10.54 7.87 8.26
CA ALA A 23 9.69 8.93 7.76
C ALA A 23 8.95 8.49 6.48
N ASP A 24 9.67 7.91 5.52
CA ASP A 24 9.10 7.41 4.27
C ASP A 24 8.11 6.27 4.52
N THR A 25 8.46 5.31 5.39
CA THR A 25 7.55 4.24 5.83
C THR A 25 6.23 4.84 6.33
N ARG A 26 6.30 5.86 7.18
CA ARG A 26 5.10 6.47 7.75
C ARG A 26 4.26 7.15 6.67
N GLY A 27 4.89 7.93 5.78
CA GLY A 27 4.20 8.59 4.67
C GLY A 27 3.51 7.60 3.73
N LEU A 28 4.14 6.45 3.46
CA LEU A 28 3.56 5.39 2.64
C LEU A 28 2.35 4.73 3.31
N ILE A 29 2.42 4.44 4.61
CA ILE A 29 1.28 3.91 5.38
C ILE A 29 0.11 4.91 5.41
N ASP A 30 0.40 6.18 5.66
CA ASP A 30 -0.61 7.23 5.68
C ASP A 30 -1.26 7.39 4.30
N SER A 31 -0.47 7.35 3.21
CA SER A 31 -0.98 7.35 1.83
C SER A 31 -1.90 6.15 1.56
N ALA A 32 -1.48 4.94 1.93
CA ALA A 32 -2.32 3.75 1.76
C ALA A 32 -3.66 3.90 2.48
N ARG A 33 -3.62 4.38 3.74
CA ARG A 33 -4.82 4.64 4.53
C ARG A 33 -5.73 5.67 3.87
N LEU A 34 -5.17 6.79 3.38
CA LEU A 34 -5.94 7.83 2.71
C LEU A 34 -6.66 7.29 1.46
N HIS A 35 -5.97 6.50 0.63
CA HIS A 35 -6.57 5.89 -0.55
C HIS A 35 -7.67 4.89 -0.19
N THR A 36 -7.42 4.00 0.77
CA THR A 36 -8.43 3.03 1.23
C THR A 36 -9.67 3.73 1.82
N MET A 37 -9.47 4.73 2.68
CA MET A 37 -10.58 5.45 3.31
C MET A 37 -11.37 6.28 2.30
N ARG A 38 -10.71 6.86 1.30
CA ARG A 38 -11.39 7.58 0.22
C ARG A 38 -12.26 6.63 -0.61
N ALA A 39 -11.75 5.47 -0.99
CA ALA A 39 -12.52 4.46 -1.71
C ALA A 39 -13.74 3.99 -0.91
N ALA A 40 -13.58 3.69 0.38
CA ALA A 40 -14.70 3.31 1.25
C ALA A 40 -15.73 4.43 1.37
N SER A 41 -15.28 5.67 1.61
CA SER A 41 -16.17 6.83 1.74
C SER A 41 -16.95 7.14 0.47
N ASP A 42 -16.36 6.94 -0.72
CA ASP A 42 -17.03 7.12 -2.00
C ASP A 42 -18.16 6.08 -2.18
N ILE A 43 -17.91 4.82 -1.78
CA ILE A 43 -18.91 3.74 -1.82
C ILE A 43 -20.04 4.03 -0.84
N ASP A 44 -19.71 4.29 0.44
CA ASP A 44 -20.69 4.55 1.49
C ASP A 44 -21.60 5.75 1.16
N ARG A 45 -21.02 6.80 0.57
CA ARG A 45 -21.77 7.98 0.13
C ARG A 45 -22.80 7.64 -0.94
N SER A 46 -22.41 6.88 -1.97
CA SER A 46 -23.36 6.50 -3.03
C SER A 46 -24.57 5.74 -2.48
N VAL A 47 -24.33 4.82 -1.53
CA VAL A 47 -25.38 4.08 -0.83
C VAL A 47 -26.26 5.01 0.01
N SER A 48 -25.66 5.90 0.81
CA SER A 48 -26.37 6.85 1.66
C SER A 48 -27.26 7.81 0.87
N ASP A 49 -26.78 8.27 -0.28
CA ASP A 49 -27.48 9.21 -1.14
C ASP A 49 -28.52 8.52 -2.04
N GLY A 50 -28.58 7.18 -2.03
CA GLY A 50 -29.44 6.40 -2.93
C GLY A 50 -29.06 6.53 -4.41
N THR A 51 -27.78 6.79 -4.69
CA THR A 51 -27.25 6.99 -6.04
C THR A 51 -26.34 5.84 -6.46
N SER A 52 -26.22 5.63 -7.76
CA SER A 52 -25.23 4.71 -8.33
C SER A 52 -23.95 5.47 -8.65
N MET A 53 -22.80 4.92 -8.27
CA MET A 53 -21.50 5.46 -8.69
C MET A 53 -21.39 5.44 -10.22
N THR A 54 -20.85 6.51 -10.80
CA THR A 54 -20.47 6.58 -12.22
C THR A 54 -19.33 5.60 -12.53
N ASP A 55 -19.14 5.27 -13.81
CA ASP A 55 -18.05 4.39 -14.26
C ASP A 55 -16.68 4.93 -13.84
N LEU A 56 -16.49 6.25 -13.91
CA LEU A 56 -15.26 6.91 -13.50
C LEU A 56 -15.02 6.80 -11.98
N GLU A 57 -16.06 6.96 -11.16
CA GLU A 57 -15.95 6.81 -9.70
C GLU A 57 -15.63 5.36 -9.31
N ARG A 58 -16.30 4.38 -9.92
CA ARG A 58 -15.99 2.96 -9.72
C ARG A 58 -14.56 2.64 -10.15
N ALA A 59 -14.12 3.18 -11.29
CA ALA A 59 -12.75 3.02 -11.75
C ALA A 59 -11.73 3.67 -10.81
N ARG A 60 -12.07 4.80 -10.18
CA ARG A 60 -11.22 5.46 -9.18
C ARG A 60 -11.05 4.63 -7.92
N VAL A 61 -12.10 3.96 -7.45
CA VAL A 61 -12.01 2.97 -6.35
C VAL A 61 -11.01 1.86 -6.69
N ARG A 62 -10.99 1.39 -7.94
CA ARG A 62 -10.02 0.38 -8.42
C ARG A 62 -8.59 0.91 -8.39
N LEU A 63 -8.37 2.16 -8.81
CA LEU A 63 -7.08 2.81 -8.69
C LEU A 63 -6.65 2.94 -7.23
N ASP A 64 -7.55 3.34 -6.34
CA ASP A 64 -7.23 3.53 -4.92
C ASP A 64 -6.77 2.23 -4.25
N ALA A 65 -7.43 1.11 -4.55
CA ALA A 65 -6.98 -0.20 -4.10
C ALA A 65 -5.58 -0.55 -4.64
N ALA A 66 -5.32 -0.26 -5.92
CA ALA A 66 -4.01 -0.47 -6.56
C ALA A 66 -2.90 0.41 -5.95
N VAL A 67 -3.20 1.66 -5.61
CA VAL A 67 -2.25 2.54 -4.93
C VAL A 67 -2.02 2.06 -3.49
N ALA A 68 -3.08 1.81 -2.73
CA ALA A 68 -2.97 1.38 -1.34
C ALA A 68 -2.13 0.11 -1.19
N GLN A 69 -2.38 -0.93 -2.02
CA GLN A 69 -1.62 -2.17 -1.95
C GLN A 69 -0.13 -1.97 -2.33
N LYS A 70 0.17 -1.11 -3.30
CA LYS A 70 1.57 -0.76 -3.64
C LYS A 70 2.27 -0.07 -2.47
N ARG A 71 1.61 0.91 -1.85
CA ARG A 71 2.18 1.72 -0.76
C ARG A 71 2.46 0.90 0.49
N VAL A 72 1.58 -0.03 0.87
CA VAL A 72 1.86 -0.90 2.04
C VAL A 72 3.02 -1.86 1.79
N ARG A 73 3.21 -2.33 0.55
CA ARG A 73 4.36 -3.18 0.21
C ARG A 73 5.67 -2.41 0.27
N GLU A 74 5.71 -1.20 -0.29
CA GLU A 74 6.87 -0.31 -0.19
C GLU A 74 7.19 0.04 1.27
N ALA A 75 6.17 0.32 2.08
CA ALA A 75 6.35 0.61 3.50
C ALA A 75 6.98 -0.58 4.26
N VAL A 76 6.53 -1.80 3.98
CA VAL A 76 7.09 -2.98 4.62
C VAL A 76 8.51 -3.26 4.16
N ASP A 77 8.83 -3.05 2.88
CA ASP A 77 10.20 -3.17 2.39
C ASP A 77 11.18 -2.24 3.16
N LEU A 78 10.77 -0.99 3.41
CA LEU A 78 11.55 -0.08 4.25
C LEU A 78 11.67 -0.56 5.70
N LEU A 79 10.63 -1.17 6.27
CA LEU A 79 10.71 -1.80 7.60
C LEU A 79 11.70 -2.98 7.64
N LEU A 80 11.81 -3.75 6.55
CA LEU A 80 12.83 -4.79 6.42
C LEU A 80 14.24 -4.17 6.45
N ASN A 81 14.44 -3.07 5.73
CA ASN A 81 15.72 -2.33 5.73
C ASN A 81 16.05 -1.74 7.11
N ILE A 82 15.05 -1.21 7.83
CA ILE A 82 15.22 -0.67 9.19
C ILE A 82 15.64 -1.77 10.18
N GLY A 83 15.00 -2.95 10.13
CA GLY A 83 15.27 -4.02 11.08
C GLY A 83 16.42 -4.97 10.70
N GLY A 84 16.87 -4.91 9.44
CA GLY A 84 17.94 -5.74 8.89
C GLY A 84 17.65 -7.24 8.97
N ALA A 85 18.70 -8.06 8.85
CA ALA A 85 18.59 -9.53 8.76
C ALA A 85 17.80 -10.18 9.92
N SER A 86 17.79 -9.56 11.11
CA SER A 86 17.04 -10.08 12.27
C SER A 86 15.52 -10.05 12.11
N VAL A 87 15.00 -9.28 11.16
CA VAL A 87 13.57 -9.27 10.83
C VAL A 87 13.09 -10.64 10.36
N PHE A 88 13.96 -11.42 9.73
CA PHE A 88 13.62 -12.74 9.18
C PHE A 88 13.62 -13.86 10.23
N MET A 89 13.93 -13.56 11.50
CA MET A 89 13.74 -14.53 12.58
C MET A 89 12.24 -14.80 12.78
N LEU A 90 11.85 -16.07 12.99
CA LEU A 90 10.44 -16.44 13.18
C LEU A 90 9.79 -15.76 14.40
N THR A 91 10.60 -15.38 15.40
CA THR A 91 10.16 -14.63 16.58
C THR A 91 9.84 -13.17 16.28
N ASN A 92 10.31 -12.62 15.16
CA ASN A 92 10.01 -11.25 14.75
C ASN A 92 8.68 -11.22 13.96
N PRO A 93 7.70 -10.40 14.37
CA PRO A 93 6.40 -10.35 13.68
C PRO A 93 6.46 -9.68 12.30
N ILE A 94 7.47 -8.86 12.00
CA ILE A 94 7.55 -8.11 10.73
C ILE A 94 7.67 -9.05 9.54
N GLN A 95 8.44 -10.14 9.61
CA GLN A 95 8.50 -11.10 8.50
C GLN A 95 7.16 -11.81 8.24
N ARG A 96 6.30 -11.96 9.26
CA ARG A 96 4.95 -12.52 9.06
C ARG A 96 4.09 -11.51 8.31
N ILE A 97 4.08 -10.25 8.76
CA ILE A 97 3.37 -9.16 8.07
C ILE A 97 3.82 -9.03 6.61
N TRP A 98 5.13 -9.13 6.35
CA TRP A 98 5.67 -9.12 5.00
C TRP A 98 5.14 -10.27 4.14
N ARG A 99 5.20 -11.52 4.62
CA ARG A 99 4.65 -12.68 3.88
C ARG A 99 3.15 -12.57 3.63
N ASP A 100 2.41 -12.12 4.64
CA ASP A 100 0.96 -11.96 4.57
C ASP A 100 0.60 -10.90 3.52
N LEU A 101 1.26 -9.74 3.55
CA LEU A 101 1.04 -8.68 2.56
C LEU A 101 1.42 -9.14 1.16
N GLU A 102 2.60 -9.74 0.97
CA GLU A 102 3.02 -10.23 -0.34
C GLU A 102 2.01 -11.23 -0.92
N THR A 103 1.39 -12.05 -0.09
CA THR A 103 0.34 -12.98 -0.50
C THR A 103 -0.96 -12.23 -0.84
N CYS A 104 -1.49 -11.44 0.09
CA CYS A 104 -2.77 -10.76 -0.05
C CYS A 104 -2.77 -9.79 -1.24
N THR A 105 -1.70 -9.00 -1.43
CA THR A 105 -1.60 -7.98 -2.47
C THR A 105 -1.57 -8.52 -3.90
N ARG A 106 -1.42 -9.85 -4.05
CA ARG A 106 -1.48 -10.55 -5.35
C ARG A 106 -2.86 -11.12 -5.66
N HIS A 107 -3.85 -10.89 -4.80
CA HIS A 107 -5.22 -11.26 -5.10
C HIS A 107 -5.70 -10.54 -6.38
N ALA A 108 -6.31 -11.29 -7.29
CA ALA A 108 -6.69 -10.80 -8.63
C ALA A 108 -7.51 -9.51 -8.58
N TYR A 109 -8.41 -9.39 -7.60
CA TYR A 109 -9.22 -8.19 -7.42
C TYR A 109 -8.39 -6.94 -7.08
N ILE A 110 -7.23 -7.03 -6.44
CA ILE A 110 -6.40 -5.84 -6.15
C ILE A 110 -5.14 -5.78 -7.00
N ASN A 111 -5.16 -6.46 -8.16
CA ASN A 111 -4.09 -6.37 -9.13
C ASN A 111 -3.83 -4.89 -9.51
N GLY A 112 -2.60 -4.44 -9.27
CA GLY A 112 -2.22 -3.04 -9.43
C GLY A 112 -2.16 -2.56 -10.87
N ASP A 113 -1.88 -3.44 -11.83
CA ASP A 113 -1.82 -3.10 -13.25
C ASP A 113 -3.24 -2.94 -13.81
N ILE A 114 -4.09 -3.92 -13.55
CA ILE A 114 -5.50 -3.89 -13.95
C ILE A 114 -6.25 -2.72 -13.31
N GLY A 115 -6.01 -2.42 -12.03
CA GLY A 115 -6.63 -1.27 -11.37
C GLY A 115 -6.24 0.07 -12.00
N ARG A 116 -4.97 0.22 -12.42
CA ARG A 116 -4.49 1.42 -13.13
C ARG A 116 -5.06 1.51 -14.54
N GLU A 117 -5.13 0.40 -15.26
CA GLU A 117 -5.69 0.35 -16.61
C GLU A 117 -7.18 0.70 -16.62
N ILE A 118 -7.99 0.12 -15.72
CA ILE A 118 -9.41 0.44 -15.58
C ILE A 118 -9.63 1.95 -15.42
N TYR A 119 -8.84 2.60 -14.56
CA TYR A 119 -8.93 4.04 -14.35
C TYR A 119 -8.46 4.86 -15.55
N ALA A 120 -7.34 4.50 -16.16
CA ALA A 120 -6.82 5.19 -17.34
C ALA A 120 -7.82 5.13 -18.51
N ARG A 121 -8.45 3.97 -18.73
CA ARG A 121 -9.45 3.79 -19.78
C ARG A 121 -10.73 4.59 -19.50
N ALA A 122 -11.17 4.65 -18.24
CA ALA A 122 -12.28 5.51 -17.84
C ALA A 122 -12.00 7.00 -18.09
N LEU A 123 -10.79 7.49 -17.78
CA LEU A 123 -10.39 8.87 -18.07
C LEU A 123 -10.38 9.20 -19.58
N LEU A 124 -10.11 8.19 -20.41
CA LEU A 124 -10.02 8.30 -21.87
C LEU A 124 -11.33 7.95 -22.58
N ASN A 125 -12.40 7.64 -21.86
CA ASN A 125 -13.68 7.16 -22.41
C ASN A 125 -13.53 5.96 -23.35
N LEU A 126 -12.69 4.99 -22.97
CA LEU A 126 -12.50 3.71 -23.70
C LEU A 126 -13.29 2.59 -23.05
N ASP A 127 -13.62 1.54 -23.82
CA ASP A 127 -14.33 0.35 -23.33
C ASP A 127 -13.64 -0.28 -22.12
N GLN A 128 -14.40 -0.77 -21.15
CA GLN A 128 -13.84 -1.36 -19.93
C GLN A 128 -13.16 -2.71 -20.19
N VAL A 129 -12.10 -3.00 -19.43
CA VAL A 129 -11.35 -4.26 -19.48
C VAL A 129 -11.67 -5.20 -18.30
N SER A 130 -12.45 -4.71 -17.33
CA SER A 130 -12.91 -5.56 -16.23
C SER A 130 -13.99 -6.53 -16.72
N ALA A 131 -13.79 -7.82 -16.50
CA ALA A 131 -14.90 -8.77 -16.53
C ALA A 131 -15.90 -8.39 -15.43
N GLY A 132 -17.19 -8.39 -15.75
CA GLY A 132 -18.25 -8.17 -14.76
C GLY A 132 -18.17 -9.21 -13.65
N PHE A 133 -18.32 -8.76 -12.42
CA PHE A 133 -18.71 -9.58 -11.27
C PHE A 133 -20.05 -9.05 -10.79
#